data_AF-A0A124F5L8-F1
#
_entry.id   AF-A0A124F5L8-F1
#
_cell.length_a   1.000
_cell.length_b   1.000
_cell.length_c   1.000
_cell.angle_alpha   90.00
_cell.angle_beta   90.00
_cell.angle_gamma   90.00
#
_symmetry.space_group_name_H-M   'P 1'
#
loop_
_entity.id
_entity.type
_entity.pdbx_description
1 polymer ?
#
loop_
_entity_poly.entity_id
_entity_poly.type
_entity_poly.pdbx_seq_one_letter_code
_entity_poly.pdbx_strand_id
1 'polypeptide(L)'
;MSAIDMPRRLPLWQRLFFAVPLFGWMAYDVTYRGSENLWYALIAFVSMWGCAFMVFGLPGLYIPALAMVPVMFLVLLLISRG
;
A
#
# COMPACT_ATOMS: atom_id res chain seq x y z
N MET A 1 6.37 15.82 -26.70
CA MET A 1 5.58 15.47 -25.51
C MET A 1 6.02 16.40 -24.39
N SER A 2 5.10 17.24 -23.90
CA SER A 2 5.43 18.35 -23.02
C SER A 2 5.25 17.95 -21.55
N ALA A 3 6.07 18.49 -20.65
CA ALA A 3 6.09 18.14 -19.23
C ALA A 3 4.82 18.55 -18.43
N ILE A 4 3.74 18.93 -19.10
CA ILE A 4 2.46 19.40 -18.53
C ILE A 4 1.24 18.57 -18.96
N ASP A 5 1.44 17.46 -19.66
CA ASP A 5 0.37 16.50 -20.01
C ASP A 5 -0.03 15.65 -18.79
N MET A 6 -0.41 16.29 -17.68
CA MET A 6 -0.97 15.65 -16.50
C MET A 6 -2.47 15.42 -16.71
N PRO A 7 -3.01 14.19 -16.55
CA PRO A 7 -4.44 13.95 -16.66
C PRO A 7 -5.19 14.76 -15.60
N ARG A 8 -5.95 15.77 -16.05
CA ARG A 8 -6.48 16.88 -15.23
C ARG A 8 -7.62 16.51 -14.27
N ARG A 9 -7.99 15.23 -14.15
CA ARG A 9 -8.96 14.71 -13.18
C ARG A 9 -8.66 13.25 -12.84
N LEU A 10 -7.98 13.01 -11.73
CA LEU A 10 -8.01 11.70 -11.08
C LEU A 10 -9.25 11.63 -10.17
N PRO A 11 -10.06 10.54 -10.20
CA PRO A 11 -11.18 10.33 -9.28
C PRO A 11 -10.78 10.55 -7.82
N LEU A 12 -11.72 11.03 -7.00
CA LEU A 12 -11.49 11.34 -5.57
C LEU A 12 -10.81 10.18 -4.81
N TRP A 13 -11.14 8.94 -5.18
CA TRP A 13 -10.53 7.72 -4.65
C TRP A 13 -9.04 7.59 -4.98
N GLN A 14 -8.61 7.91 -6.21
CA GLN A 14 -7.20 7.93 -6.57
C GLN A 14 -6.47 9.04 -5.83
N ARG A 15 -7.08 10.23 -5.71
CA ARG A 15 -6.47 11.33 -4.95
C ARG A 15 -6.30 10.99 -3.48
N LEU A 16 -7.23 10.24 -2.89
CA LEU A 16 -7.14 9.76 -1.50
C LEU A 16 -6.05 8.69 -1.35
N PHE A 17 -5.97 7.74 -2.29
CA PHE A 17 -4.90 6.73 -2.32
C PHE A 17 -3.50 7.33 -2.54
N PHE A 18 -3.38 8.30 -3.46
CA PHE A 18 -2.13 9.03 -3.72
C PHE A 18 -1.77 10.04 -2.62
N ALA A 19 -2.73 10.46 -1.79
CA ALA A 19 -2.50 11.34 -0.64
C ALA A 19 -1.99 10.60 0.59
N VAL A 20 -2.05 9.25 0.63
CA VAL A 20 -1.39 8.49 1.68
C VAL A 20 0.12 8.48 1.36
N PRO A 21 0.99 9.20 2.09
CA PRO A 21 2.36 9.48 1.67
C PRO A 21 3.21 8.23 1.45
N LEU A 22 2.82 7.11 2.07
CA LEU A 22 3.55 5.85 2.09
C LEU A 22 3.08 4.89 0.99
N PHE A 23 1.77 4.84 0.73
CA PHE A 23 1.19 3.97 -0.30
C PHE A 23 1.08 4.65 -1.66
N GLY A 24 0.93 5.97 -1.69
CA GLY A 24 0.80 6.75 -2.92
C GLY A 24 2.04 6.72 -3.79
N TRP A 25 3.24 6.73 -3.21
CA TRP A 25 4.50 6.63 -3.97
C TRP A 25 4.68 5.23 -4.58
N MET A 26 4.47 4.16 -3.80
CA MET A 26 4.54 2.78 -4.29
C MET A 26 3.46 2.49 -5.35
N ALA A 27 2.23 2.99 -5.15
CA ALA A 27 1.14 2.80 -6.10
C ALA A 27 1.40 3.52 -7.43
N TYR A 28 2.02 4.70 -7.39
CA TYR A 28 2.42 5.45 -8.60
C TYR A 28 3.52 4.71 -9.37
N ASP A 29 4.52 4.20 -8.65
CA ASP A 29 5.67 3.52 -9.27
C ASP A 29 5.28 2.17 -9.91
N VAL A 30 4.35 1.42 -9.29
CA VAL A 30 3.81 0.17 -9.84
C VAL A 30 2.91 0.40 -11.06
N THR A 31 2.13 1.48 -11.10
CA THR A 31 1.17 1.71 -12.21
C THR A 31 1.76 2.38 -13.44
N TYR A 32 2.80 3.21 -13.29
CA TYR A 32 3.28 4.04 -14.39
C TYR A 32 4.64 3.64 -14.99
N ARG A 33 5.43 2.74 -14.36
CA ARG A 33 6.85 2.58 -14.73
C ARG A 33 7.29 1.19 -15.25
N GLY A 34 6.44 0.17 -15.31
CA GLY A 34 6.80 -1.15 -15.88
C GLY A 34 7.17 -2.23 -14.84
N SER A 35 7.26 -3.50 -15.25
CA SER A 35 7.28 -4.67 -14.34
C SER A 35 8.52 -4.77 -13.44
N GLU A 36 9.65 -4.14 -13.81
CA GLU A 36 10.82 -4.08 -12.93
C GLU A 36 10.61 -3.29 -11.62
N ASN A 37 9.61 -2.39 -11.56
CA ASN A 37 9.40 -1.53 -10.39
C ASN A 37 8.64 -2.21 -9.25
N LEU A 38 8.01 -3.35 -9.51
CA LEU A 38 7.34 -4.13 -8.47
C LEU A 38 8.35 -4.56 -7.37
N TRP A 39 9.58 -4.88 -7.78
CA TRP A 39 10.63 -5.30 -6.86
C TRP A 39 11.11 -4.14 -5.96
N TYR A 40 11.25 -2.94 -6.54
CA TYR A 40 11.59 -1.74 -5.77
C TYR A 40 10.49 -1.37 -4.77
N ALA A 41 9.21 -1.47 -5.17
CA ALA A 41 8.08 -1.25 -4.28
C ALA A 41 8.06 -2.27 -3.12
N LEU A 42 8.31 -3.55 -3.40
CA LEU A 42 8.38 -4.59 -2.37
C LEU A 42 9.52 -4.35 -1.38
N ILE A 43 10.73 -4.06 -1.87
CA ILE A 43 11.89 -3.76 -1.01
C ILE A 43 11.59 -2.54 -0.14
N ALA A 44 11.10 -1.46 -0.72
CA ALA A 44 10.78 -0.24 0.03
C ALA A 44 9.70 -0.51 1.11
N PHE A 45 8.72 -1.37 0.83
CA PHE A 45 7.69 -1.75 1.81
C PHE A 45 8.28 -2.55 2.97
N VAL A 46 9.14 -3.53 2.68
CA VAL A 46 9.83 -4.32 3.70
C VAL A 46 10.78 -3.46 4.53
N SER A 47 11.53 -2.56 3.90
CA SER A 47 12.42 -1.62 4.60
C SER A 47 11.64 -0.69 5.53
N MET A 48 10.54 -0.13 5.05
CA MET A 48 9.69 0.75 5.86
C MET A 48 9.05 0.01 7.05
N TRP A 49 8.62 -1.24 6.84
CA TRP A 49 8.15 -2.10 7.93
C TRP A 49 9.27 -2.43 8.93
N GLY A 50 10.48 -2.71 8.45
CA GLY A 50 11.68 -2.88 9.28
C GLY A 50 11.98 -1.64 10.13
N CYS A 51 11.84 -0.43 9.58
CA CYS A 51 11.95 0.82 10.34
C CYS A 51 10.87 0.92 11.43
N ALA A 52 9.63 0.51 11.14
CA ALA A 52 8.57 0.48 12.15
C ALA A 52 8.88 -0.50 13.30
N PHE A 53 9.46 -1.66 12.98
CA PHE A 53 9.97 -2.59 13.99
C PHE A 53 11.11 -1.98 14.83
N MET A 54 12.03 -1.23 14.22
CA MET A 54 13.12 -0.59 14.97
C MET A 54 12.63 0.55 15.89
N VAL A 55 11.64 1.33 15.45
CA VAL A 55 11.11 2.48 16.22
C VAL A 55 10.18 2.03 17.35
N PHE A 56 9.29 1.08 17.07
CA PHE A 56 8.26 0.66 18.02
C PHE A 56 8.56 -0.67 18.71
N GLY A 57 9.54 -1.44 18.24
CA GLY A 57 9.88 -2.77 18.77
C GLY A 57 8.90 -3.85 18.32
N LEU A 58 8.65 -4.82 19.20
CA LEU A 58 7.68 -5.91 19.02
C LEU A 58 6.31 -5.46 18.47
N PRO A 59 5.65 -4.38 18.94
CA PRO A 59 4.37 -3.98 18.38
C PRO A 59 4.45 -3.63 16.89
N GLY A 60 5.55 -3.04 16.41
CA GLY A 60 5.73 -2.77 14.97
C GLY A 60 5.71 -4.03 14.10
N LEU A 61 6.11 -5.18 14.66
CA LEU A 61 6.08 -6.48 13.99
C LEU A 61 4.68 -7.15 14.04
N TYR A 62 3.92 -6.94 15.12
CA TYR A 62 2.59 -7.55 15.28
C TYR A 62 1.43 -6.75 14.65
N ILE A 63 1.63 -5.46 14.32
CA ILE A 63 0.58 -4.63 13.67
C ILE A 63 0.02 -5.25 12.37
N PRO A 64 0.84 -5.79 11.43
CA PRO A 64 0.30 -6.48 10.25
C PRO A 64 -0.58 -7.68 10.61
N ALA A 65 -0.19 -8.46 11.63
CA ALA A 65 -0.99 -9.59 12.09
C ALA A 65 -2.31 -9.15 12.72
N LEU A 66 -2.31 -8.06 13.49
CA LEU A 66 -3.52 -7.46 14.06
C LEU A 66 -4.43 -6.88 12.98
N ALA A 67 -3.88 -6.23 11.96
CA ALA A 67 -4.63 -5.72 10.82
C ALA A 67 -5.29 -6.83 10.00
N MET A 68 -4.73 -8.04 10.00
CA MET A 68 -5.33 -9.22 9.35
C MET A 68 -6.54 -9.78 10.11
N VAL A 69 -6.73 -9.47 11.40
CA VAL A 69 -7.87 -9.96 12.17
C VAL A 69 -9.22 -9.61 11.53
N PRO A 70 -9.56 -8.34 11.25
CA PRO A 70 -10.81 -8.00 10.58
C PRO A 70 -10.91 -8.61 9.17
N VAL A 71 -9.79 -8.78 8.46
CA VAL A 71 -9.77 -9.45 7.15
C VAL A 71 -10.21 -10.91 7.28
N MET A 72 -9.68 -11.64 8.26
CA MET A 72 -10.09 -13.02 8.53
C MET A 72 -11.55 -13.11 8.95
N PHE A 73 -12.04 -12.16 9.76
CA PHE A 73 -13.48 -12.07 10.08
C PHE A 73 -14.33 -11.86 8.82
N LEU A 74 -13.93 -10.99 7.91
CA LEU A 74 -14.63 -10.77 6.64
C LEU A 74 -14.59 -12.03 5.77
N VAL A 75 -13.46 -12.73 5.69
CA VAL A 75 -13.33 -14.00 4.96
C VAL A 75 -14.26 -15.06 5.55
N LEU A 76 -14.26 -15.23 6.87
CA LEU A 76 -15.17 -16.16 7.54
C LEU A 76 -16.63 -15.80 7.29
N LEU A 77 -16.98 -14.51 7.37
CA LEU A 77 -18.33 -14.04 7.07
C LEU A 77 -18.70 -14.29 5.61
N LEU A 78 -17.79 -14.07 4.67
CA LEU A 78 -18.02 -14.31 3.24
C LEU A 78 -18.25 -15.81 2.96
N ILE A 79 -17.44 -16.69 3.54
CA ILE A 79 -17.58 -18.14 3.40
C ILE A 79 -18.86 -18.64 4.10
N SER A 80 -19.22 -18.04 5.23
CA SER A 80 -20.44 -18.42 5.97
C SER A 80 -21.74 -17.96 5.28
N ARG A 81 -21.66 -17.18 4.20
CA ARG A 81 -22.84 -16.67 3.48
C ARG A 81 -23.39 -17.61 2.41
N GLY A 82 -22.75 -18.75 2.15
CA GLY A 82 -23.25 -19.79 1.23
C GLY A 82 -22.98 -19.47 -0.24
#